data_AF-A0A146KGV8-F1
#
_entry.id   AF-A0A146KGV8-F1
#
_cell.length_a   1.000
_cell.length_b   1.000
_cell.length_c   1.000
_cell.angle_alpha   90.00
_cell.angle_beta   90.00
_cell.angle_gamma   90.00
#
_symmetry.space_group_name_H-M   'P 1'
#
loop_
_entity.id
_entity.type
_entity.pdbx_description
1 polymer ?
#
loop_
_entity_poly.entity_id
_entity_poly.type
_entity_poly.pdbx_seq_one_letter_code
_entity_poly.pdbx_strand_id
1 'polypeptide(L)'
;LIQSFQRDSIQCTLCIAAMDRVYKALESGASGQVIKSGMEAICQVLPDNTAKSQCIQFVDQEYTGLIAWLETAYSSETLCTLMGACKYPVPPINSGCDACLVGFTFLEDIFQFTPSKELIKSGLNFVCKIFPSGDIRNTCEGFLDQEFDKLMDWIDKQFPPTFICTVIDACQYPFEPIEDGLCIFCEGA
;
A
#
# COMPACT_ATOMS: atom_id res chain seq x y z
N LEU A 1 -13.27 19.52 0.12
CA LEU A 1 -13.09 19.28 1.57
C LEU A 1 -13.03 17.78 1.78
N ILE A 2 -11.86 17.17 1.57
CA ILE A 2 -11.69 15.73 1.78
C ILE A 2 -11.49 15.53 3.29
N GLN A 3 -12.40 14.79 3.91
CA GLN A 3 -12.48 14.61 5.35
C GLN A 3 -11.45 13.57 5.81
N SER A 4 -10.76 13.89 6.89
CA SER A 4 -9.79 13.08 7.62
C SER A 4 -10.21 11.61 7.83
N PHE A 5 -9.22 10.70 7.86
CA PHE A 5 -9.36 9.31 8.32
C PHE A 5 -10.28 9.22 9.56
N GLN A 6 -11.33 8.41 9.48
CA GLN A 6 -12.29 8.27 10.59
C GLN A 6 -11.65 7.52 11.75
N ARG A 7 -11.27 8.26 12.82
CA ARG A 7 -10.66 7.73 14.06
C ARG A 7 -11.69 7.22 15.08
N ASP A 8 -12.97 7.15 14.73
CA ASP A 8 -14.06 6.96 15.69
C ASP A 8 -14.07 5.56 16.34
N SER A 9 -13.36 4.58 15.78
CA SER A 9 -13.26 3.24 16.36
C SER A 9 -12.10 3.13 17.36
N ILE A 10 -12.34 2.41 18.46
CA ILE A 10 -11.28 2.08 19.43
C ILE A 10 -10.17 1.24 18.78
N GLN A 11 -10.51 0.41 17.80
CA GLN A 11 -9.57 -0.39 17.01
C GLN A 11 -8.62 0.52 16.22
N CYS A 12 -9.14 1.54 15.54
CA CYS A 12 -8.36 2.52 14.79
C CYS A 12 -7.44 3.30 15.73
N THR A 13 -7.98 3.80 16.85
CA THR A 13 -7.20 4.55 17.85
C THR A 13 -6.05 3.71 18.42
N LEU A 14 -6.32 2.46 18.80
CA LEU A 14 -5.29 1.55 19.34
C LEU A 14 -4.23 1.22 18.30
N CYS A 15 -4.64 0.99 17.06
CA CYS A 15 -3.72 0.73 15.97
C CYS A 15 -2.77 1.92 15.74
N ILE A 16 -3.31 3.13 15.60
CA ILE A 16 -2.50 4.34 15.36
C ILE A 16 -1.51 4.53 16.50
N ALA A 17 -1.98 4.43 17.75
CA ALA A 17 -1.13 4.57 18.92
C ALA A 17 -0.03 3.49 19.00
N ALA A 18 -0.29 2.28 18.52
CA ALA A 18 0.71 1.22 18.43
C ALA A 18 1.74 1.53 17.35
N MET A 19 1.31 1.94 16.16
CA MET A 19 2.21 2.29 15.05
C MET A 19 3.08 3.49 15.38
N ASP A 20 2.53 4.53 16.01
CA ASP A 20 3.31 5.69 16.46
C ASP A 20 4.43 5.31 17.42
N ARG A 21 4.21 4.30 18.27
CA ARG A 21 5.26 3.78 19.17
C ARG A 21 6.33 3.01 18.40
N VAL A 22 5.95 2.25 17.37
CA VAL A 22 6.89 1.55 16.48
C VAL A 22 7.75 2.58 15.75
N TYR A 23 7.15 3.62 15.17
CA TYR A 23 7.89 4.69 14.48
C TYR A 23 8.82 5.45 15.40
N LYS A 24 8.38 5.82 16.61
CA LYS A 24 9.27 6.45 17.60
C LYS A 24 10.45 5.55 18.00
N ALA A 25 10.23 4.23 18.10
CA ALA A 25 11.30 3.30 18.38
C ALA A 25 12.33 3.30 17.24
N LEU A 26 11.87 3.23 15.99
CA LEU A 26 12.70 3.32 14.78
C LEU A 26 13.51 4.63 14.74
N GLU A 27 12.87 5.78 14.93
CA GLU A 27 13.51 7.11 14.92
C GLU A 27 14.57 7.28 16.01
N SER A 28 14.36 6.66 17.19
CA SER A 28 15.30 6.72 18.31
C SER A 28 16.56 5.88 18.09
N GLY A 29 16.69 5.22 16.94
CA GLY A 29 17.80 4.31 16.65
C GLY A 29 17.73 3.04 17.48
N ALA A 30 16.54 2.64 17.96
CA ALA A 30 16.34 1.28 18.43
C ALA A 30 16.64 0.40 17.22
N SER A 31 17.85 -0.17 17.18
CA SER A 31 18.28 -1.06 16.11
C SER A 31 17.15 -2.05 15.94
N GLY A 32 16.66 -2.24 14.71
CA GLY A 32 15.40 -2.96 14.56
C GLY A 32 15.42 -4.38 15.17
N GLN A 33 16.58 -4.87 15.61
CA GLN A 33 16.74 -5.89 16.65
C GLN A 33 15.72 -5.82 17.80
N VAL A 34 15.38 -4.63 18.33
CA VAL A 34 14.37 -4.48 19.41
C VAL A 34 12.97 -4.83 18.90
N ILE A 35 12.62 -4.39 17.70
CA ILE A 35 11.34 -4.72 17.05
C ILE A 35 11.30 -6.21 16.71
N LYS A 36 12.41 -6.75 16.18
CA LYS A 36 12.58 -8.17 15.92
C LYS A 36 12.36 -9.00 17.17
N SER A 37 13.01 -8.64 18.27
CA SER A 37 12.84 -9.33 19.56
C SER A 37 11.42 -9.21 20.09
N GLY A 38 10.73 -8.09 19.85
CA GLY A 38 9.31 -7.96 20.14
C GLY A 38 8.44 -8.95 19.35
N MET A 39 8.71 -9.10 18.05
CA MET A 39 8.02 -10.07 17.19
C MET A 39 8.33 -11.52 17.59
N GLU A 40 9.59 -11.83 17.89
CA GLU A 40 10.01 -13.14 18.39
C GLU A 40 9.36 -13.47 19.74
N ALA A 41 9.14 -12.47 20.60
CA ALA A 41 8.44 -12.66 21.86
C ALA A 41 6.96 -13.03 21.67
N ILE A 42 6.30 -12.50 20.62
CA ILE A 42 4.93 -12.92 20.24
C ILE A 42 4.93 -14.40 19.85
N CYS A 43 5.93 -14.86 19.10
CA CYS A 43 6.05 -16.27 18.73
C CYS A 43 6.12 -17.19 19.96
N GLN A 44 6.67 -16.73 21.09
CA GLN A 44 6.77 -17.55 22.31
C GLN A 44 5.42 -17.87 22.97
N VAL A 45 4.37 -17.10 22.65
CA VAL A 45 3.01 -17.30 23.16
C VAL A 45 2.32 -18.49 22.47
N LEU A 46 2.82 -18.96 21.32
CA LEU A 46 2.21 -20.05 20.57
C LEU A 46 2.24 -21.39 21.35
N PRO A 47 1.23 -22.25 21.19
CA PRO A 47 0.99 -23.38 22.08
C PRO A 47 1.96 -24.56 21.89
N ASP A 48 2.51 -24.76 20.69
CA ASP A 48 3.41 -25.87 20.37
C ASP A 48 4.72 -25.43 19.70
N ASN A 49 5.76 -26.27 19.83
CA ASN A 49 7.11 -25.95 19.37
C ASN A 49 7.22 -25.84 17.83
N THR A 50 6.36 -26.51 17.08
CA THR A 50 6.35 -26.43 15.62
C THR A 50 5.84 -25.06 15.18
N ALA A 51 4.71 -24.61 15.73
CA ALA A 51 4.17 -23.28 15.48
C ALA A 51 5.14 -22.17 15.92
N LYS A 52 5.79 -22.33 17.08
CA LYS A 52 6.86 -21.43 17.53
C LYS A 52 7.99 -21.34 16.52
N SER A 53 8.53 -22.47 16.08
CA SER A 53 9.65 -22.50 15.13
C SER A 53 9.27 -21.88 13.80
N GLN A 54 8.06 -22.15 13.29
CA GLN A 54 7.58 -21.55 12.04
C GLN A 54 7.40 -20.03 12.17
N CYS A 55 6.86 -19.56 13.29
CA CYS A 55 6.73 -18.14 13.56
C CYS A 55 8.09 -17.43 13.64
N ILE A 56 9.07 -18.00 14.36
CA ILE A 56 10.43 -17.44 14.42
C ILE A 56 11.05 -17.40 13.03
N GLN A 57 10.90 -18.48 12.24
CA GLN A 57 11.45 -18.54 10.88
C GLN A 57 10.81 -17.49 9.94
N PHE A 58 9.51 -17.26 10.09
CA PHE A 58 8.80 -16.19 9.38
C PHE A 58 9.32 -14.81 9.79
N VAL A 59 9.45 -14.55 11.09
CA VAL A 59 10.02 -13.28 11.59
C VAL A 59 11.42 -13.10 11.04
N ASP A 60 12.30 -14.10 11.11
CA ASP A 60 13.68 -14.02 10.60
C ASP A 60 13.74 -13.69 9.09
N GLN A 61 12.87 -14.28 8.30
CA GLN A 61 12.83 -14.10 6.84
C GLN A 61 12.27 -12.73 6.44
N GLU A 62 11.17 -12.31 7.08
CA GLU A 62 10.42 -11.14 6.65
C GLU A 62 10.82 -9.85 7.38
N TYR A 63 11.52 -9.97 8.50
CA TYR A 63 11.89 -8.83 9.35
C TYR A 63 12.68 -7.75 8.59
N THR A 64 13.66 -8.13 7.76
CA THR A 64 14.47 -7.16 7.01
C THR A 64 13.63 -6.37 6.01
N GLY A 65 12.71 -7.06 5.32
CA GLY A 65 11.76 -6.42 4.39
C GLY A 65 10.76 -5.53 5.12
N LEU A 66 10.24 -6.00 6.26
CA LEU A 66 9.31 -5.24 7.09
C LEU A 66 9.93 -3.95 7.64
N ILE A 67 11.17 -4.00 8.13
CA ILE A 67 11.86 -2.80 8.63
C ILE A 67 12.18 -1.84 7.50
N ALA A 68 12.73 -2.33 6.38
CA ALA A 68 12.99 -1.47 5.23
C ALA A 68 11.71 -0.77 4.75
N TRP A 69 10.59 -1.48 4.76
CA TRP A 69 9.28 -0.93 4.42
C TRP A 69 8.76 0.10 5.44
N LEU A 70 8.95 -0.16 6.74
CA LEU A 70 8.62 0.77 7.82
C LEU A 70 9.57 1.97 7.92
N GLU A 71 10.79 1.89 7.40
CA GLU A 71 11.75 3.01 7.36
C GLU A 71 11.45 3.97 6.19
N THR A 72 10.83 3.47 5.13
CA THR A 72 10.39 4.25 3.95
C THR A 72 8.97 4.82 4.09
N ALA A 73 8.47 4.96 5.31
CA ALA A 73 7.09 4.66 5.71
C ALA A 73 5.94 5.58 5.27
N TYR A 74 4.78 4.91 5.17
CA TYR A 74 3.41 5.43 5.20
C TYR A 74 3.02 5.96 6.59
N SER A 75 2.07 6.90 6.68
CA SER A 75 1.55 7.37 7.98
C SER A 75 0.93 6.23 8.81
N SER A 76 0.91 6.36 10.14
CA SER A 76 0.23 5.41 11.05
C SER A 76 -1.24 5.22 10.65
N GLU A 77 -1.92 6.27 10.20
CA GLU A 77 -3.27 6.23 9.67
C GLU A 77 -3.38 5.33 8.43
N THR A 78 -2.51 5.52 7.44
CA THR A 78 -2.48 4.72 6.20
C THR A 78 -2.31 3.24 6.53
N LEU A 79 -1.35 2.90 7.40
CA LEU A 79 -1.13 1.52 7.83
C LEU A 79 -2.33 0.91 8.53
N CYS A 80 -2.94 1.66 9.45
CA CYS A 80 -4.10 1.18 10.18
C CYS A 80 -5.34 1.03 9.29
N THR A 81 -5.46 1.82 8.22
CA THR A 81 -6.47 1.63 7.19
C THR A 81 -6.18 0.40 6.34
N LEU A 82 -4.93 0.17 5.92
CA LEU A 82 -4.52 -1.05 5.18
C LEU A 82 -4.78 -2.33 5.99
N MET A 83 -4.57 -2.28 7.31
CA MET A 83 -4.88 -3.39 8.22
C MET A 83 -6.38 -3.52 8.56
N GLY A 84 -7.23 -2.64 8.02
CA GLY A 84 -8.67 -2.63 8.27
C GLY A 84 -9.10 -2.16 9.66
N ALA A 85 -8.16 -1.66 10.48
CA ALA A 85 -8.46 -1.14 11.81
C ALA A 85 -9.14 0.25 11.75
N CYS A 86 -8.74 1.06 10.77
CA CYS A 86 -9.33 2.36 10.46
C CYS A 86 -10.18 2.28 9.20
N LYS A 87 -11.30 3.01 9.16
CA LYS A 87 -12.10 3.14 7.94
C LYS A 87 -11.48 4.19 7.04
N TYR A 88 -11.33 3.86 5.76
CA TYR A 88 -11.04 4.84 4.74
C TYR A 88 -12.31 5.66 4.46
N PRO A 89 -12.25 7.00 4.47
CA PRO A 89 -13.41 7.84 4.15
C PRO A 89 -13.71 7.75 2.66
N VAL A 90 -14.51 6.76 2.28
CA VAL A 90 -14.94 6.54 0.90
C VAL A 90 -16.16 7.43 0.61
N PRO A 91 -16.10 8.36 -0.36
CA PRO A 91 -17.32 9.00 -0.85
C PRO A 91 -18.24 7.95 -1.49
N PRO A 92 -19.57 8.18 -1.56
CA PRO A 92 -20.50 7.18 -2.10
C PRO A 92 -20.09 6.67 -3.50
N ILE A 93 -19.95 5.36 -3.64
CA ILE A 93 -19.63 4.70 -4.92
C ILE A 93 -20.94 4.26 -5.56
N ASN A 94 -21.35 4.92 -6.65
CA ASN A 94 -22.60 4.64 -7.36
C ASN A 94 -22.37 4.14 -8.80
N SER A 95 -21.12 4.15 -9.28
CA SER A 95 -20.77 3.73 -10.64
C SER A 95 -19.38 3.10 -10.72
N GLY A 96 -19.07 2.43 -11.84
CA GLY A 96 -17.72 1.96 -12.15
C GLY A 96 -16.71 3.12 -12.26
N CYS A 97 -17.16 4.29 -12.72
CA CYS A 97 -16.36 5.50 -12.76
C CYS A 97 -16.03 5.99 -11.34
N ASP A 98 -17.01 6.04 -10.44
CA ASP A 98 -16.82 6.43 -9.03
C ASP A 98 -15.83 5.49 -8.34
N ALA A 99 -15.97 4.17 -8.57
CA ALA A 99 -15.07 3.17 -7.99
C ALA A 99 -13.63 3.34 -8.49
N CYS A 100 -13.45 3.62 -9.77
CA CYS A 100 -12.15 3.85 -10.36
C CYS A 100 -11.49 5.12 -9.79
N LEU A 101 -12.22 6.25 -9.77
CA LEU A 101 -11.71 7.52 -9.25
C LEU A 101 -11.37 7.45 -7.76
N VAL A 102 -12.23 6.84 -6.94
CA VAL A 102 -11.97 6.60 -5.51
C VAL A 102 -10.76 5.69 -5.32
N GLY A 103 -10.59 4.68 -6.16
CA GLY A 103 -9.42 3.81 -6.15
C GLY A 103 -8.13 4.60 -6.34
N PHE A 104 -8.12 5.56 -7.28
CA PHE A 104 -6.98 6.44 -7.47
C PHE A 104 -6.77 7.41 -6.31
N THR A 105 -7.81 7.98 -5.71
CA THR A 105 -7.66 8.79 -4.49
C THR A 105 -7.08 7.98 -3.32
N PHE A 106 -7.49 6.71 -3.18
CA PHE A 106 -6.93 5.80 -2.20
C PHE A 106 -5.46 5.50 -2.49
N LEU A 107 -5.10 5.29 -3.77
CA LEU A 107 -3.71 5.14 -4.18
C LEU A 107 -2.92 6.42 -3.89
N GLU A 108 -3.43 7.61 -4.19
CA GLU A 108 -2.79 8.89 -3.87
C GLU A 108 -2.62 9.10 -2.36
N ASP A 109 -3.60 8.71 -1.54
CA ASP A 109 -3.51 8.80 -0.07
C ASP A 109 -2.53 7.79 0.54
N ILE A 110 -2.41 6.60 -0.06
CA ILE A 110 -1.33 5.66 0.23
C ILE A 110 -0.01 6.30 -0.23
N PHE A 111 0.06 6.77 -1.46
CA PHE A 111 1.24 7.33 -2.10
C PHE A 111 1.43 8.83 -1.83
N GLN A 112 0.99 9.34 -0.66
CA GLN A 112 1.43 10.67 -0.18
C GLN A 112 2.95 10.72 0.06
N PHE A 113 3.58 9.55 0.12
CA PHE A 113 5.02 9.37 -0.06
C PHE A 113 5.29 8.91 -1.49
N THR A 114 6.44 9.32 -2.04
CA THR A 114 6.95 8.82 -3.33
C THR A 114 7.86 7.62 -3.06
N PRO A 115 7.33 6.41 -2.79
CA PRO A 115 8.17 5.24 -2.59
C PRO A 115 9.02 5.01 -3.85
N SER A 116 10.25 4.54 -3.68
CA SER A 116 11.06 4.21 -4.84
C SER A 116 10.38 3.10 -5.65
N LYS A 117 10.63 3.08 -6.96
CA LYS A 117 10.12 2.02 -7.84
C LYS A 117 10.49 0.64 -7.31
N GLU A 118 11.68 0.50 -6.73
CA GLU A 118 12.11 -0.77 -6.12
C GLU A 118 11.24 -1.17 -4.93
N LEU A 119 10.86 -0.21 -4.08
CA LEU A 119 10.02 -0.48 -2.91
C LEU A 119 8.60 -0.91 -3.31
N ILE A 120 8.00 -0.26 -4.31
CA ILE A 120 6.69 -0.65 -4.84
C ILE A 120 6.79 -2.07 -5.41
N LYS A 121 7.80 -2.35 -6.25
CA LYS A 121 7.99 -3.68 -6.84
C LYS A 121 8.19 -4.74 -5.76
N SER A 122 8.94 -4.43 -4.72
CA SER A 122 9.18 -5.33 -3.59
C SER A 122 7.91 -5.62 -2.80
N GLY A 123 7.09 -4.60 -2.52
CA GLY A 123 5.81 -4.76 -1.84
C GLY A 123 4.83 -5.64 -2.63
N LEU A 124 4.71 -5.41 -3.94
CA LEU A 124 3.86 -6.22 -4.81
C LEU A 124 4.37 -7.67 -4.93
N ASN A 125 5.69 -7.88 -4.98
CA ASN A 125 6.29 -9.21 -4.97
C ASN A 125 6.00 -9.96 -3.66
N PHE A 126 6.00 -9.26 -2.52
CA PHE A 126 5.59 -9.85 -1.25
C PHE A 126 4.12 -10.30 -1.30
N VAL A 127 3.23 -9.49 -1.88
CA VAL A 127 1.82 -9.86 -2.08
C VAL A 127 1.70 -11.12 -2.96
N CYS A 128 2.47 -11.24 -4.04
CA CYS A 128 2.47 -12.46 -4.85
C CYS A 128 2.88 -13.70 -4.03
N LYS A 129 3.83 -13.54 -3.10
CA LYS A 129 4.27 -14.61 -2.18
C LYS A 129 3.27 -14.96 -1.08
N ILE A 130 2.21 -14.17 -0.86
CA ILE A 130 1.11 -14.58 0.02
C ILE A 130 0.29 -15.70 -0.61
N PHE A 131 0.13 -15.69 -1.94
CA PHE A 131 -0.60 -16.75 -2.64
C PHE A 131 0.18 -18.07 -2.62
N PRO A 132 -0.48 -19.23 -2.47
CA PRO A 132 0.17 -20.54 -2.60
C PRO A 132 0.86 -20.69 -3.96
N SER A 133 1.92 -21.51 -4.03
CA SER A 133 2.59 -21.81 -5.30
C SER A 133 1.61 -22.41 -6.30
N GLY A 134 1.58 -21.85 -7.51
CA GLY A 134 0.65 -22.24 -8.56
C GLY A 134 0.32 -21.08 -9.48
N ASP A 135 -0.70 -21.25 -10.32
CA ASP A 135 -0.98 -20.34 -11.44
C ASP A 135 -1.26 -18.89 -11.00
N ILE A 136 -1.89 -18.69 -9.85
CA ILE A 136 -2.21 -17.36 -9.32
C ILE A 136 -0.93 -16.60 -8.93
N ARG A 137 -0.02 -17.25 -8.19
CA ARG A 137 1.28 -16.65 -7.85
C ARG A 137 2.09 -16.39 -9.12
N ASN A 138 2.18 -17.35 -10.03
CA ASN A 138 2.95 -17.22 -11.26
C ASN A 138 2.41 -16.10 -12.17
N THR A 139 1.09 -15.93 -12.23
CA THR A 139 0.45 -14.85 -12.98
C THR A 139 0.73 -13.49 -12.33
N CYS A 140 0.66 -13.42 -11.01
CA CYS A 140 0.99 -12.21 -10.23
C CYS A 140 2.45 -11.80 -10.48
N GLU A 141 3.40 -12.72 -10.29
CA GLU A 141 4.83 -12.48 -10.52
C GLU A 141 5.10 -12.12 -11.98
N GLY A 142 4.48 -12.85 -12.93
CA GLY A 142 4.61 -12.56 -14.36
C GLY A 142 4.10 -11.17 -14.76
N PHE A 143 3.01 -10.71 -14.16
CA PHE A 143 2.52 -9.34 -14.36
C PHE A 143 3.54 -8.30 -13.83
N LEU A 144 4.11 -8.53 -12.66
CA LEU A 144 5.14 -7.64 -12.10
C LEU A 144 6.47 -7.67 -12.88
N ASP A 145 6.78 -8.77 -13.53
CA ASP A 145 8.00 -8.86 -14.35
C ASP A 145 7.81 -8.21 -15.72
N GLN A 146 6.62 -8.28 -16.30
CA GLN A 146 6.36 -7.84 -17.68
C GLN A 146 5.79 -6.43 -17.78
N GLU A 147 4.97 -6.03 -16.81
CA GLU A 147 4.13 -4.83 -16.91
C GLU A 147 4.45 -3.79 -15.84
N PHE A 148 5.29 -4.10 -14.86
CA PHE A 148 5.60 -3.18 -13.77
C PHE A 148 6.22 -1.87 -14.25
N ASP A 149 7.15 -1.92 -15.22
CA ASP A 149 7.78 -0.68 -15.71
C ASP A 149 6.79 0.19 -16.49
N LYS A 150 5.82 -0.41 -17.20
CA LYS A 150 4.74 0.34 -17.87
C LYS A 150 3.76 0.92 -16.86
N LEU A 151 3.42 0.16 -15.83
CA LEU A 151 2.61 0.62 -14.71
C LEU A 151 3.28 1.83 -14.03
N MET A 152 4.58 1.75 -13.77
CA MET A 152 5.33 2.87 -13.19
C MET A 152 5.46 4.05 -14.15
N ASP A 153 5.62 3.82 -15.46
CA ASP A 153 5.64 4.89 -16.46
C ASP A 153 4.30 5.64 -16.52
N TRP A 154 3.17 4.95 -16.39
CA TRP A 154 1.85 5.57 -16.30
C TRP A 154 1.68 6.38 -15.01
N ILE A 155 2.20 5.88 -13.89
CA ILE A 155 2.18 6.58 -12.60
C ILE A 155 3.08 7.83 -12.66
N ASP A 156 4.29 7.71 -13.19
CA ASP A 156 5.28 8.80 -13.30
C ASP A 156 4.81 9.92 -14.25
N LYS A 157 4.06 9.57 -15.29
CA LYS A 157 3.46 10.54 -16.23
C LYS A 157 2.30 11.33 -15.62
N GLN A 158 1.95 11.07 -14.35
CA GLN A 158 0.90 11.76 -13.60
C GLN A 158 -0.40 11.84 -14.40
N PHE A 159 -0.72 10.77 -15.14
CA PHE A 159 -1.96 10.74 -15.88
C PHE A 159 -3.11 10.95 -14.89
N PRO A 160 -3.99 11.94 -15.13
CA PRO A 160 -5.10 12.20 -14.22
C PRO A 160 -5.91 10.91 -14.02
N PRO A 161 -6.36 10.60 -12.79
CA PRO A 161 -7.23 9.46 -12.52
C PRO A 161 -8.40 9.38 -13.51
N THR A 162 -8.98 10.53 -13.87
CA THR A 162 -10.05 10.65 -14.87
C THR A 162 -9.65 10.14 -16.25
N PHE A 163 -8.41 10.41 -16.70
CA PHE A 163 -7.89 9.90 -17.95
C PHE A 163 -7.76 8.38 -17.91
N ILE A 164 -7.11 7.84 -16.88
CA ILE A 164 -6.90 6.40 -16.75
C ILE A 164 -8.24 5.67 -16.67
N CYS A 165 -9.18 6.17 -15.88
CA CYS A 165 -10.53 5.63 -15.76
C CYS A 165 -11.32 5.68 -17.07
N THR A 166 -11.01 6.61 -17.97
CA THR A 166 -11.61 6.67 -19.32
C THR A 166 -10.96 5.66 -20.26
N VAL A 167 -9.63 5.51 -20.22
CA VAL A 167 -8.89 4.54 -21.06
C VAL A 167 -9.33 3.10 -20.77
N ILE A 168 -9.72 2.80 -19.54
CA ILE A 168 -10.22 1.46 -19.16
C ILE A 168 -11.75 1.31 -19.27
N ASP A 169 -12.43 2.25 -19.93
CA ASP A 169 -13.90 2.29 -20.13
C ASP A 169 -14.73 2.31 -18.82
N ALA A 170 -14.13 2.67 -17.68
CA ALA A 170 -14.86 2.85 -16.42
C ALA A 170 -15.68 4.15 -16.41
N CYS A 171 -15.18 5.19 -17.09
CA CYS A 171 -15.78 6.51 -17.24
C CYS A 171 -16.12 6.82 -18.71
N GLN A 172 -17.23 7.50 -18.98
CA GLN A 172 -17.61 7.90 -20.35
C GLN A 172 -17.06 9.29 -20.75
N TYR A 173 -16.73 9.47 -22.03
CA TYR A 173 -16.38 10.76 -22.64
C TYR A 173 -17.66 11.51 -23.13
N PRO A 174 -17.75 12.86 -23.13
CA PRO A 174 -16.75 13.86 -22.76
C PRO A 174 -17.03 14.49 -21.38
N PHE A 175 -16.00 14.58 -20.55
CA PHE A 175 -16.01 15.51 -19.43
C PHE A 175 -15.71 16.92 -19.97
N GLU A 176 -16.37 17.95 -19.44
CA GLU A 176 -16.02 19.34 -19.78
C GLU A 176 -14.51 19.55 -19.53
N PRO A 177 -13.75 20.07 -20.51
CA PRO A 177 -12.33 20.29 -20.35
C PRO A 177 -12.09 21.25 -19.18
N ILE A 178 -11.25 20.82 -18.22
CA ILE A 178 -10.71 21.74 -17.22
C ILE A 178 -9.71 22.63 -17.97
N GLU A 179 -10.05 23.90 -18.18
CA GLU A 179 -9.15 24.92 -18.74
C GLU A 179 -8.04 25.29 -17.74
N ASP A 180 -7.21 24.33 -17.32
CA ASP A 180 -6.06 24.58 -16.44
C ASP A 180 -4.73 24.60 -17.20
N GLY A 181 -4.76 24.74 -18.53
CA GLY A 181 -3.57 25.02 -19.35
C GLY A 181 -2.51 23.90 -19.39
N LEU A 182 -2.78 22.72 -18.84
CA LEU A 182 -1.95 21.52 -19.02
C LEU A 182 -2.41 20.74 -20.26
N CYS A 183 -1.51 20.60 -21.24
CA CYS A 183 -1.76 20.09 -22.60
C CYS A 183 -2.50 18.74 -22.70
N ILE A 184 -3.40 18.69 -23.70
CA ILE A 184 -4.23 17.53 -24.11
C ILE A 184 -3.45 16.53 -25.00
N PHE A 185 -2.27 16.90 -25.53
CA PHE A 185 -1.37 15.99 -26.23
C PHE A 185 0.05 16.55 -26.09
N CYS A 186 0.92 15.86 -25.35
CA CYS A 186 2.35 15.96 -25.64
C CYS A 186 2.67 14.86 -26.66
N GLU A 187 2.73 15.25 -27.92
CA GLU A 187 3.23 14.44 -29.03
C GLU A 187 4.64 13.91 -28.76
N GLY A 188 4.91 12.71 -29.29
CA GLY A 188 6.22 12.04 -29.36
C GLY A 188 5.98 10.53 -29.50
N ALA A 189 6.05 9.88 -30.68
CA ALA A 189 7.12 9.88 -31.68
C ALA A 189 8.50 9.71 -31.06
#